data_AF-A0A239P8V3-F1
#
_entry.id   AF-A0A239P8V3-F1
#
_cell.length_a   1.000
_cell.length_b   1.000
_cell.length_c   1.000
_cell.angle_alpha   90.00
_cell.angle_beta   90.00
_cell.angle_gamma   90.00
#
_symmetry.space_group_name_H-M   'P 1'
#
loop_
_entity.id
_entity.type
_entity.pdbx_description
1 polymer ?
#
loop_
_entity_poly.entity_id
_entity_poly.type
_entity_poly.pdbx_seq_one_letter_code
_entity_poly.pdbx_strand_id
1 'polypeptide(L)'
;MNDVREICERMLVTPPPLRDSAEVLAAARRSVVRRRRAGVASVGALTAAATGVVLTLQLTPAGGTALPAPLVVAPLATSSAAPAPARTPPAKAAFTHSAQMRHLLLGLAPAGYSVRDFPVSYDKDFDPTAVLPNRGLPAPRNGLMSVAFAGLLLGRGGGEGLLSANIWSTGDPKQLDVDCSAPARPAKAVCKMVTVDGVAIQVTTWNDERGRHVSASRALAGGALILSADQGLGTDESQTPLDGRRPGNRVKPRLATLPVTADQLAKLAANPDMLQFP
;
A
#
# COMPACT_ATOMS: atom_id res chain seq x y z
N MET A 1 -36.73 40.53 26.09
CA MET A 1 -35.41 40.21 26.67
C MET A 1 -34.75 39.15 25.77
N ASN A 2 -33.53 38.67 26.04
CA ASN A 2 -32.77 37.89 25.05
C ASN A 2 -32.24 36.58 25.63
N ASP A 3 -33.11 35.58 25.65
CA ASP A 3 -33.00 34.34 26.44
C ASP A 3 -31.77 33.49 26.08
N VAL A 4 -31.30 33.60 24.82
CA VAL A 4 -30.06 32.95 24.34
C VAL A 4 -28.85 33.37 25.19
N ARG A 5 -28.78 34.64 25.60
CA ARG A 5 -27.69 35.14 26.44
C ARG A 5 -27.73 34.53 27.85
N GLU A 6 -28.92 34.43 28.44
CA GLU A 6 -29.07 33.85 29.79
C GLU A 6 -28.76 32.34 29.80
N ILE A 7 -29.12 31.63 28.73
CA ILE A 7 -28.75 30.22 28.52
C ILE A 7 -27.22 30.06 28.43
N CYS A 8 -26.53 30.92 27.68
CA CYS A 8 -25.07 30.90 27.61
C CYS A 8 -24.40 31.25 28.95
N GLU A 9 -24.89 32.27 29.66
CA GLU A 9 -24.37 32.64 30.99
C GLU A 9 -24.57 31.49 32.00
N ARG A 10 -25.72 30.82 32.01
CA ARG A 10 -25.99 29.66 32.88
C ARG A 10 -25.11 28.44 32.58
N MET A 11 -24.67 28.22 31.34
CA MET A 11 -23.78 27.09 30.99
C MET A 11 -22.30 27.31 31.37
N LEU A 12 -21.88 28.53 31.73
CA LEU A 12 -20.48 28.86 32.01
C LEU A 12 -20.08 28.77 33.50
N VAL A 13 -21.04 28.60 34.42
CA VAL A 13 -20.80 28.74 35.88
C VAL A 13 -20.10 27.52 36.51
N THR A 14 -20.27 26.32 35.95
CA THR A 14 -19.73 25.08 36.54
C THR A 14 -19.07 24.20 35.48
N PRO A 15 -17.73 24.05 35.44
CA PRO A 15 -17.11 23.01 34.62
C PRO A 15 -17.55 21.63 35.11
N PRO A 16 -17.87 20.68 34.21
CA PRO A 16 -18.27 19.34 34.63
C PRO A 16 -17.14 18.68 35.44
N PRO A 17 -17.45 17.93 36.52
CA PRO A 17 -16.43 17.33 37.37
C PRO A 17 -15.55 16.40 36.52
N LEU A 18 -14.23 16.62 36.60
CA LEU A 18 -13.25 15.77 35.94
C LEU A 18 -13.42 14.34 36.44
N ARG A 19 -13.79 13.41 35.56
CA ARG A 19 -13.89 11.99 35.90
C ARG A 19 -12.53 11.51 36.39
N ASP A 20 -12.52 10.69 37.44
CA ASP A 20 -11.27 10.20 37.99
C ASP A 20 -10.47 9.44 36.92
N SER A 21 -9.23 9.86 36.75
CA SER A 21 -8.21 9.19 35.94
C SER A 21 -8.14 7.68 36.18
N ALA A 22 -8.37 7.21 37.41
CA ALA A 22 -8.40 5.79 37.76
C ALA A 22 -9.61 5.07 37.15
N GLU A 23 -10.80 5.69 37.12
CA GLU A 23 -11.97 5.13 36.45
C GLU A 23 -11.79 5.05 34.93
N VAL A 24 -11.21 6.10 34.33
CA VAL A 24 -10.91 6.14 32.88
C VAL A 24 -9.89 5.05 32.53
N LEU A 25 -8.82 4.90 33.31
CA LEU A 25 -7.84 3.82 33.15
C LEU A 25 -8.47 2.43 33.39
N ALA A 26 -9.37 2.28 34.36
CA ALA A 26 -10.07 1.03 34.61
C ALA A 26 -11.06 0.68 33.49
N ALA A 27 -11.69 1.66 32.85
CA ALA A 27 -12.52 1.47 31.66
C ALA A 27 -11.67 1.04 30.45
N ALA A 28 -10.54 1.72 30.20
CA ALA A 28 -9.61 1.38 29.13
C ALA A 28 -8.99 -0.02 29.29
N ARG A 29 -8.56 -0.39 30.51
CA ARG A 29 -8.08 -1.76 30.81
C ARG A 29 -9.16 -2.82 30.55
N ARG A 30 -10.42 -2.55 30.94
CA ARG A 30 -11.56 -3.46 30.70
C ARG A 30 -11.89 -3.61 29.21
N SER A 31 -11.78 -2.57 28.38
CA SER A 31 -12.03 -2.67 26.94
C SER A 31 -10.93 -3.46 26.21
N VAL A 32 -9.66 -3.27 26.56
CA VAL A 32 -8.52 -4.05 26.02
C VAL A 32 -8.65 -5.54 26.35
N VAL A 33 -9.02 -5.89 27.59
CA VAL A 33 -9.25 -7.29 28.00
C VAL A 33 -10.40 -7.93 27.22
N ARG A 34 -11.50 -7.21 26.97
CA ARG A 34 -12.60 -7.70 26.11
C ARG A 34 -12.14 -7.95 24.68
N ARG A 35 -11.41 -7.02 24.06
CA ARG A 35 -10.87 -7.18 22.68
C ARG A 35 -9.92 -8.38 22.57
N ARG A 36 -9.02 -8.58 23.55
CA ARG A 36 -8.13 -9.76 23.58
C ARG A 36 -8.88 -11.09 23.71
N ARG A 37 -9.98 -11.15 24.48
CA ARG A 37 -10.80 -12.37 24.59
C ARG A 37 -11.59 -12.66 23.32
N ALA A 38 -12.09 -11.64 22.62
CA ALA A 38 -12.78 -11.81 21.34
C ALA A 38 -11.84 -12.37 20.25
N GLY A 39 -10.63 -11.82 20.10
CA GLY A 39 -9.68 -12.21 19.05
C GLY A 39 -9.08 -13.62 19.17
N VAL A 40 -9.26 -14.30 20.31
CA VAL A 40 -8.82 -15.70 20.49
C VAL A 40 -9.91 -16.70 20.06
N ALA A 41 -11.19 -16.30 20.07
CA ALA A 41 -12.30 -17.17 19.71
C ALA A 41 -12.41 -17.48 18.20
N SER A 42 -11.86 -16.61 17.34
CA SER A 42 -11.99 -16.70 15.88
C SER A 42 -10.92 -17.55 15.17
N VAL A 43 -9.95 -18.12 15.90
CA VAL A 43 -8.83 -18.89 15.31
C VAL A 43 -9.04 -20.42 15.43
N GLY A 44 -9.98 -20.87 16.26
CA GLY A 44 -10.17 -22.29 16.61
C GLY A 44 -11.24 -23.06 15.81
N ALA A 45 -11.72 -22.54 14.67
CA ALA A 45 -12.97 -23.02 14.04
C ALA A 45 -12.89 -23.33 12.53
N LEU A 46 -11.69 -23.48 11.95
CA LEU A 46 -11.49 -23.81 10.52
C LEU A 46 -10.52 -24.99 10.32
N THR A 47 -10.81 -26.13 10.97
CA THR A 47 -10.10 -27.40 10.77
C THR A 47 -11.07 -28.57 10.60
N ALA A 48 -11.94 -28.51 9.58
CA ALA A 48 -12.83 -29.60 9.18
C ALA A 48 -13.22 -29.50 7.70
N ALA A 49 -13.54 -30.67 7.10
CA ALA A 49 -14.21 -30.85 5.80
C ALA A 49 -13.52 -30.29 4.52
N ALA A 50 -12.61 -31.09 3.94
CA ALA A 50 -12.19 -30.99 2.54
C ALA A 50 -11.85 -32.39 1.96
N THR A 51 -12.80 -33.33 1.99
CA THR A 51 -12.65 -34.71 1.50
C THR A 51 -13.54 -34.98 0.28
N GLY A 52 -12.91 -35.30 -0.86
CA GLY A 52 -13.51 -35.60 -2.16
C GLY A 52 -12.48 -35.27 -3.25
N VAL A 53 -11.99 -36.15 -4.14
CA VAL A 53 -12.57 -37.34 -4.80
C VAL A 53 -13.75 -36.96 -5.70
N VAL A 54 -13.85 -37.33 -6.98
CA VAL A 54 -12.99 -38.16 -7.87
C VAL A 54 -12.17 -37.24 -8.83
N LEU A 55 -11.65 -37.53 -10.03
CA LEU A 55 -11.67 -38.68 -10.97
C LEU A 55 -10.37 -38.66 -11.83
N THR A 56 -9.88 -39.82 -12.28
CA THR A 56 -8.85 -39.97 -13.33
C THR A 56 -9.45 -40.60 -14.59
N LEU A 57 -9.23 -40.01 -15.77
CA LEU A 57 -9.50 -40.67 -17.05
C LEU A 57 -8.30 -40.54 -18.00
N GLN A 58 -7.58 -41.64 -18.20
CA GLN A 58 -6.79 -41.86 -19.41
C GLN A 58 -7.68 -42.54 -20.44
N LEU A 59 -7.56 -42.19 -21.72
CA LEU A 59 -8.03 -43.01 -22.84
C LEU A 59 -7.39 -42.54 -24.15
N THR A 60 -6.35 -43.24 -24.58
CA THR A 60 -5.93 -43.27 -25.99
C THR A 60 -6.63 -44.43 -26.70
N PRO A 61 -6.94 -44.26 -27.98
CA PRO A 61 -6.56 -45.30 -28.95
C PRO A 61 -5.94 -44.68 -30.22
N ALA A 62 -5.34 -45.54 -31.06
CA ALA A 62 -4.73 -45.16 -32.32
C ALA A 62 -5.24 -46.02 -33.49
N GLY A 63 -5.21 -45.45 -34.70
CA GLY A 63 -5.22 -46.19 -35.97
C GLY A 63 -6.48 -46.07 -36.85
N GLY A 64 -6.29 -46.14 -38.17
CA GLY A 64 -7.32 -46.64 -39.09
C GLY A 64 -8.00 -45.66 -40.06
N THR A 65 -7.25 -45.18 -41.07
CA THR A 65 -7.69 -45.00 -42.48
C THR A 65 -9.20 -44.92 -42.83
N ALA A 66 -9.65 -43.76 -43.35
CA ALA A 66 -10.18 -43.62 -44.72
C ALA A 66 -10.54 -42.14 -45.06
N LEU A 67 -10.37 -41.74 -46.33
CA LEU A 67 -10.84 -40.46 -46.86
C LEU A 67 -12.30 -40.57 -47.36
N PRO A 68 -13.06 -39.46 -47.30
CA PRO A 68 -13.43 -38.83 -48.58
C PRO A 68 -13.39 -37.29 -48.59
N ALA A 69 -13.15 -36.75 -49.79
CA ALA A 69 -13.46 -35.41 -50.32
C ALA A 69 -13.47 -34.16 -49.38
N PRO A 70 -12.59 -33.16 -49.61
CA PRO A 70 -12.69 -31.86 -48.92
C PRO A 70 -13.85 -31.02 -49.47
N LEU A 71 -14.96 -30.97 -48.74
CA LEU A 71 -15.94 -29.90 -48.89
C LEU A 71 -15.31 -28.58 -48.41
N VAL A 72 -15.21 -27.59 -49.31
CA VAL A 72 -14.71 -26.25 -48.97
C VAL A 72 -15.79 -25.47 -48.20
N VAL A 73 -15.91 -25.79 -46.91
CA VAL A 73 -16.66 -24.96 -45.97
C VAL A 73 -15.87 -23.69 -45.75
N ALA A 74 -16.42 -22.54 -46.17
CA ALA A 74 -15.81 -21.25 -45.91
C ALA A 74 -15.63 -21.06 -44.39
N PRO A 75 -14.48 -20.57 -43.91
CA PRO A 75 -14.26 -20.38 -42.49
C PRO A 75 -15.26 -19.35 -41.96
N LEU A 76 -16.25 -19.82 -41.19
CA LEU A 76 -17.05 -18.98 -40.31
C LEU A 76 -16.08 -18.17 -39.46
N ALA A 77 -16.05 -16.86 -39.68
CA ALA A 77 -15.19 -15.96 -38.93
C ALA A 77 -15.66 -15.97 -37.47
N THR A 78 -15.02 -16.81 -36.66
CA THR A 78 -15.09 -16.76 -35.20
C THR A 78 -14.48 -15.43 -34.77
N SER A 79 -15.35 -14.41 -34.74
CA SER A 79 -15.01 -13.08 -34.23
C SER A 79 -14.48 -13.25 -32.83
N SER A 80 -13.16 -13.21 -32.71
CA SER A 80 -12.45 -13.40 -31.45
C SER A 80 -12.73 -12.17 -30.60
N ALA A 81 -13.82 -12.24 -29.83
CA ALA A 81 -14.25 -11.17 -28.95
C ALA A 81 -13.08 -10.86 -28.01
N ALA A 82 -12.45 -9.71 -28.24
CA ALA A 82 -11.28 -9.31 -27.49
C ALA A 82 -11.59 -9.41 -25.99
N PRO A 83 -10.73 -10.05 -25.18
CA PRO A 83 -11.04 -10.33 -23.79
C PRO A 83 -11.37 -9.01 -23.08
N ALA A 84 -12.53 -8.96 -22.44
CA ALA A 84 -13.03 -7.74 -21.81
C ALA A 84 -11.97 -7.19 -20.84
N PRO A 85 -11.71 -5.86 -20.85
CA PRO A 85 -10.62 -5.29 -20.07
C PRO A 85 -10.78 -5.63 -18.59
N ALA A 86 -9.73 -6.23 -18.02
CA ALA A 86 -9.74 -6.69 -16.63
C ALA A 86 -10.09 -5.52 -15.69
N ARG A 87 -11.08 -5.72 -14.82
CA ARG A 87 -11.56 -4.66 -13.92
C ARG A 87 -10.44 -4.20 -12.99
N THR A 88 -10.03 -2.94 -13.15
CA THR A 88 -9.03 -2.30 -12.29
C THR A 88 -9.47 -2.36 -10.82
N PRO A 89 -8.64 -2.89 -9.89
CA PRO A 89 -9.00 -2.91 -8.46
C PRO A 89 -9.20 -1.49 -7.90
N PRO A 90 -10.07 -1.30 -6.90
CA PRO A 90 -10.34 0.01 -6.32
C PRO A 90 -9.18 0.53 -5.47
N ALA A 91 -8.99 1.85 -5.44
CA ALA A 91 -8.07 2.54 -4.54
C ALA A 91 -8.65 2.62 -3.11
N LYS A 92 -8.80 1.45 -2.49
CA LYS A 92 -9.25 1.26 -1.11
C LYS A 92 -8.27 0.33 -0.40
N ALA A 93 -8.20 0.48 0.92
CA ALA A 93 -7.43 -0.38 1.79
C ALA A 93 -8.27 -0.77 3.01
N ALA A 94 -7.99 -1.94 3.58
CA ALA A 94 -8.43 -2.28 4.92
C ALA A 94 -7.29 -2.06 5.92
N PHE A 95 -7.60 -2.06 7.21
CA PHE A 95 -6.61 -1.90 8.29
C PHE A 95 -5.42 -2.88 8.20
N THR A 96 -5.61 -4.05 7.60
CA THR A 96 -4.58 -5.07 7.38
C THR A 96 -3.61 -4.77 6.22
N HIS A 97 -3.96 -3.92 5.25
CA HIS A 97 -3.15 -3.68 4.04
C HIS A 97 -1.73 -3.24 4.37
N SER A 98 -1.54 -2.31 5.31
CA SER A 98 -0.21 -1.83 5.69
C SER A 98 0.69 -2.95 6.24
N ALA A 99 0.12 -3.94 6.95
CA ALA A 99 0.87 -5.10 7.45
C ALA A 99 1.21 -6.08 6.32
N GLN A 100 0.31 -6.27 5.35
CA GLN A 100 0.49 -7.12 4.19
C GLN A 100 1.54 -6.54 3.22
N MET A 101 1.44 -5.25 2.89
CA MET A 101 2.47 -4.51 2.15
C MET A 101 3.82 -4.61 2.86
N ARG A 102 3.88 -4.38 4.17
CA ARG A 102 5.11 -4.50 4.96
C ARG A 102 5.73 -5.90 4.86
N HIS A 103 4.93 -6.96 4.93
CA HIS A 103 5.42 -8.34 4.76
C HIS A 103 6.01 -8.56 3.36
N LEU A 104 5.36 -8.04 2.33
CA LEU A 104 5.83 -8.13 0.94
C LEU A 104 7.09 -7.28 0.68
N LEU A 105 7.19 -6.08 1.24
CA LEU A 105 8.40 -5.25 1.20
C LEU A 105 9.57 -5.91 1.95
N LEU A 106 9.30 -6.59 3.08
CA LEU A 106 10.31 -7.36 3.81
C LEU A 106 10.87 -8.51 2.95
N GLY A 107 10.03 -9.17 2.16
CA GLY A 107 10.45 -10.18 1.18
C GLY A 107 11.28 -9.62 0.01
N LEU A 108 11.24 -8.30 -0.23
CA LEU A 108 12.04 -7.63 -1.27
C LEU A 108 13.38 -7.08 -0.74
N ALA A 109 13.58 -7.01 0.58
CA ALA A 109 14.80 -6.49 1.18
C ALA A 109 16.00 -7.41 0.90
N PRO A 110 17.11 -6.92 0.27
CA PRO A 110 18.21 -7.80 -0.10
C PRO A 110 19.03 -8.30 1.09
N ALA A 111 19.65 -9.47 0.93
CA ALA A 111 20.60 -10.00 1.90
C ALA A 111 21.77 -9.02 2.17
N GLY A 112 22.16 -8.92 3.43
CA GLY A 112 23.24 -8.03 3.89
C GLY A 112 22.85 -6.56 4.07
N TYR A 113 21.56 -6.24 4.06
CA TYR A 113 21.03 -4.96 4.58
C TYR A 113 20.50 -5.18 6.01
N SER A 114 20.70 -4.20 6.90
CA SER A 114 19.89 -4.09 8.12
C SER A 114 18.54 -3.49 7.75
N VAL A 115 17.46 -4.04 8.33
CA VAL A 115 16.09 -3.60 8.07
C VAL A 115 15.46 -3.14 9.37
N ARG A 116 14.84 -1.97 9.35
CA ARG A 116 13.99 -1.46 10.42
C ARG A 116 12.76 -0.80 9.82
N ASP A 117 11.62 -0.87 10.51
CA ASP A 117 10.42 -0.16 10.07
C ASP A 117 10.71 1.34 9.98
N PHE A 118 10.24 2.00 8.92
CA PHE A 118 10.23 3.46 8.84
C PHE A 118 9.18 3.97 9.84
N PRO A 119 9.55 4.73 10.89
CA PRO A 119 8.60 5.20 11.89
C PRO A 119 7.68 6.30 11.31
N VAL A 120 6.62 5.89 10.62
CA VAL A 120 5.50 6.78 10.31
C VAL A 120 5.02 7.36 11.63
N SER A 121 4.84 8.68 11.69
CA SER A 121 4.34 9.37 12.88
C SER A 121 2.83 9.12 13.03
N TYR A 122 2.47 7.88 13.34
CA TYR A 122 1.14 7.52 13.79
C TYR A 122 0.89 8.27 15.09
N ASP A 123 0.01 9.27 15.06
CA ASP A 123 -0.46 9.90 16.29
C ASP A 123 -1.10 8.80 17.16
N LYS A 124 -0.84 8.83 18.46
CA LYS A 124 -1.22 7.76 19.41
C LYS A 124 -2.73 7.55 19.52
N ASP A 125 -3.51 8.51 19.03
CA ASP A 125 -4.97 8.52 19.01
C ASP A 125 -5.54 8.14 17.61
N PHE A 126 -4.72 7.54 16.74
CA PHE A 126 -5.11 7.10 15.39
C PHE A 126 -6.28 6.11 15.39
N ASP A 127 -7.43 6.55 14.86
CA ASP A 127 -8.53 5.68 14.45
C ASP A 127 -8.26 5.14 13.03
N PRO A 128 -8.10 3.82 12.82
CA PRO A 128 -7.83 3.24 11.50
C PRO A 128 -9.01 3.29 10.52
N THR A 129 -10.18 3.79 10.94
CA THR A 129 -11.33 4.10 10.07
C THR A 129 -11.41 5.59 9.70
N ALA A 130 -10.61 6.45 10.34
CA ALA A 130 -10.57 7.87 10.02
C ALA A 130 -9.76 8.15 8.74
N VAL A 131 -10.40 8.83 7.79
CA VAL A 131 -9.79 9.32 6.55
C VAL A 131 -8.70 10.35 6.91
N LEU A 132 -7.43 9.98 6.67
CA LEU A 132 -6.25 10.57 7.31
C LEU A 132 -6.05 12.09 7.06
N PRO A 133 -6.11 12.96 8.09
CA PRO A 133 -5.53 14.29 8.01
C PRO A 133 -3.99 14.18 8.06
N ASN A 134 -3.33 14.35 6.91
CA ASN A 134 -1.88 14.17 6.74
C ASN A 134 -1.02 14.94 7.78
N ARG A 135 -0.46 14.20 8.74
CA ARG A 135 0.63 14.63 9.62
C ARG A 135 1.65 13.49 9.70
N GLY A 136 2.81 13.66 9.08
CA GLY A 136 3.88 12.64 9.01
C GLY A 136 4.05 11.98 7.63
N LEU A 137 3.10 12.17 6.71
CA LEU A 137 3.31 12.01 5.27
C LEU A 137 3.55 13.40 4.64
N PRO A 138 4.19 13.50 3.45
CA PRO A 138 4.19 14.74 2.69
C PRO A 138 2.74 15.23 2.48
N ALA A 139 2.54 16.54 2.63
CA ALA A 139 1.23 17.19 2.62
C ALA A 139 0.40 16.84 1.35
N PRO A 140 -0.94 16.80 1.43
CA PRO A 140 -1.79 16.31 0.36
C PRO A 140 -1.66 17.21 -0.87
N ARG A 141 -0.91 16.74 -1.87
CA ARG A 141 -0.87 17.39 -3.17
C ARG A 141 -2.24 17.26 -3.81
N ASN A 142 -2.92 18.38 -3.99
CA ASN A 142 -4.12 18.51 -4.84
C ASN A 142 -5.30 17.58 -4.48
N GLY A 143 -5.44 17.17 -3.20
CA GLY A 143 -6.52 16.28 -2.75
C GLY A 143 -6.14 14.79 -2.61
N LEU A 144 -4.88 14.42 -2.91
CA LEU A 144 -4.35 13.08 -2.68
C LEU A 144 -4.42 12.67 -1.18
N MET A 145 -5.05 11.53 -0.90
CA MET A 145 -5.11 10.93 0.43
C MET A 145 -4.49 9.53 0.43
N SER A 146 -3.48 9.28 1.27
CA SER A 146 -2.96 7.92 1.47
C SER A 146 -3.95 7.15 2.35
N VAL A 147 -4.37 5.97 1.88
CA VAL A 147 -5.28 5.07 2.61
C VAL A 147 -4.56 3.82 3.15
N ALA A 148 -3.33 3.57 2.70
CA ALA A 148 -2.39 2.63 3.31
C ALA A 148 -0.95 3.03 3.00
N PHE A 149 -0.06 2.87 3.99
CA PHE A 149 1.38 3.10 3.89
C PHE A 149 2.12 1.93 4.54
N ALA A 150 3.18 1.45 3.90
CA ALA A 150 4.24 0.65 4.52
C ALA A 150 5.60 1.19 4.11
N GLY A 151 6.58 1.16 5.02
CA GLY A 151 7.93 1.67 4.74
C GLY A 151 9.00 0.99 5.58
N LEU A 152 10.13 0.70 4.96
CA LEU A 152 11.29 0.05 5.56
C LEU A 152 12.54 0.92 5.32
N LEU A 153 13.25 1.23 6.40
CA LEU A 153 14.58 1.81 6.34
C LEU A 153 15.59 0.68 6.14
N LEU A 154 16.39 0.79 5.07
CA LEU A 154 17.38 -0.19 4.66
C LEU A 154 18.77 0.40 4.86
N GLY A 155 19.56 -0.21 5.74
CA GLY A 155 20.92 0.23 6.08
C GLY A 155 22.01 -0.69 5.57
N ARG A 156 23.08 -0.15 4.98
CA ARG A 156 24.26 -0.92 4.57
C ARG A 156 25.50 -0.02 4.45
N GLY A 157 26.65 -0.50 4.95
CA GLY A 157 27.91 0.23 4.84
C GLY A 157 27.94 1.59 5.53
N GLY A 158 27.10 1.80 6.56
CA GLY A 158 26.92 3.09 7.23
C GLY A 158 25.94 4.06 6.55
N GLY A 159 25.51 3.76 5.32
CA GLY A 159 24.45 4.49 4.64
C GLY A 159 23.05 3.92 4.93
N GLU A 160 22.02 4.74 4.75
CA GLU A 160 20.60 4.36 4.83
C GLU A 160 19.79 4.93 3.67
N GLY A 161 18.78 4.17 3.24
CA GLY A 161 17.78 4.57 2.26
C GLY A 161 16.39 4.00 2.61
N LEU A 162 15.39 4.29 1.78
CA LEU A 162 13.99 3.92 2.01
C LEU A 162 13.51 2.91 0.94
N LEU A 163 12.63 2.01 1.36
CA LEU A 163 11.79 1.17 0.50
C LEU A 163 10.36 1.32 1.01
N SER A 164 9.42 1.80 0.18
CA SER A 164 8.05 2.10 0.60
C SER A 164 6.97 1.60 -0.36
N ALA A 165 5.74 1.49 0.14
CA ALA A 165 4.52 1.24 -0.63
C ALA A 165 3.38 2.10 -0.07
N ASN A 166 2.58 2.67 -0.96
CA ASN A 166 1.42 3.51 -0.65
C ASN A 166 0.25 3.20 -1.58
N ILE A 167 -0.98 3.13 -1.04
CA ILE A 167 -2.19 3.32 -1.86
C ILE A 167 -2.68 4.74 -1.62
N TRP A 168 -2.72 5.53 -2.69
CA TRP A 168 -3.31 6.85 -2.74
C TRP A 168 -4.71 6.78 -3.36
N SER A 169 -5.65 7.53 -2.79
CA SER A 169 -7.00 7.75 -3.30
C SER A 169 -7.18 9.25 -3.55
N THR A 170 -7.81 9.61 -4.68
CA THR A 170 -8.07 11.00 -5.10
C THR A 170 -9.55 11.30 -5.26
N GLY A 171 -10.40 10.27 -5.33
CA GLY A 171 -11.78 10.40 -5.82
C GLY A 171 -11.86 10.60 -7.34
N ASP A 172 -11.01 11.47 -7.91
CA ASP A 172 -10.85 11.65 -9.36
C ASP A 172 -9.59 10.93 -9.88
N PRO A 173 -9.72 9.85 -10.68
CA PRO A 173 -8.57 9.12 -11.21
C PRO A 173 -7.70 9.94 -12.19
N LYS A 174 -8.18 11.09 -12.72
CA LYS A 174 -7.39 11.95 -13.61
C LYS A 174 -6.29 12.74 -12.91
N GLN A 175 -6.32 12.81 -11.57
CA GLN A 175 -5.36 13.59 -10.78
C GLN A 175 -4.03 12.86 -10.51
N LEU A 176 -3.88 11.62 -11.00
CA LEU A 176 -2.72 10.78 -10.78
C LEU A 176 -1.92 10.57 -12.08
N ASP A 177 -0.69 11.07 -12.07
CA ASP A 177 0.32 10.88 -13.12
C ASP A 177 0.84 9.42 -13.07
N VAL A 178 0.01 8.47 -13.54
CA VAL A 178 0.31 7.01 -13.64
C VAL A 178 0.46 6.53 -15.10
N ASP A 179 0.53 7.46 -16.04
CA ASP A 179 1.01 7.24 -17.41
C ASP A 179 2.36 7.96 -17.61
N CYS A 180 3.00 7.81 -18.77
CA CYS A 180 4.25 8.53 -19.08
C CYS A 180 4.06 9.81 -19.94
N SER A 181 2.82 10.26 -20.15
CA SER A 181 2.46 11.48 -20.89
C SER A 181 2.14 12.69 -20.01
N ALA A 182 1.64 12.50 -18.79
CA ALA A 182 1.28 13.58 -17.88
C ALA A 182 2.51 14.46 -17.47
N PRO A 183 2.30 15.75 -17.12
CA PRO A 183 3.38 16.74 -17.08
C PRO A 183 4.08 16.89 -15.72
N ALA A 184 3.64 16.20 -14.66
CA ALA A 184 3.92 16.59 -13.27
C ALA A 184 5.14 15.85 -12.65
N ARG A 185 6.19 15.62 -13.44
CA ARG A 185 7.35 14.79 -13.04
C ARG A 185 8.56 15.58 -12.55
N PRO A 186 9.46 14.96 -11.74
CA PRO A 186 10.74 15.56 -11.39
C PRO A 186 11.57 15.91 -12.63
N ALA A 187 12.32 17.02 -12.56
CA ALA A 187 13.21 17.42 -13.65
C ALA A 187 14.21 16.29 -13.97
N LYS A 188 14.38 15.98 -15.27
CA LYS A 188 15.23 14.88 -15.78
C LYS A 188 14.79 13.47 -15.35
N ALA A 189 13.56 13.28 -14.87
CA ALA A 189 13.01 11.94 -14.65
C ALA A 189 12.84 11.17 -15.97
N VAL A 190 13.24 9.90 -15.96
CA VAL A 190 12.99 8.94 -17.05
C VAL A 190 11.78 8.10 -16.67
N CYS A 191 10.69 8.22 -17.42
CA CYS A 191 9.48 7.41 -17.27
C CYS A 191 9.45 6.31 -18.35
N LYS A 192 9.02 5.10 -17.99
CA LYS A 192 8.71 4.01 -18.91
C LYS A 192 7.45 3.28 -18.46
N MET A 193 6.55 2.98 -19.38
CA MET A 193 5.50 1.99 -19.13
C MET A 193 6.10 0.58 -19.36
N VAL A 194 5.83 -0.34 -18.44
CA VAL A 194 6.16 -1.77 -18.59
C VAL A 194 4.93 -2.59 -18.27
N THR A 195 4.78 -3.75 -18.93
CA THR A 195 3.70 -4.70 -18.62
C THR A 195 4.30 -5.89 -17.90
N VAL A 196 3.76 -6.21 -16.72
CA VAL A 196 4.15 -7.39 -15.92
C VAL A 196 2.88 -8.18 -15.63
N ASP A 197 2.86 -9.44 -16.06
CA ASP A 197 1.74 -10.38 -15.85
C ASP A 197 0.36 -9.80 -16.26
N GLY A 198 0.34 -9.05 -17.36
CA GLY A 198 -0.84 -8.35 -17.90
C GLY A 198 -1.16 -7.00 -17.23
N VAL A 199 -0.49 -6.64 -16.13
CA VAL A 199 -0.66 -5.36 -15.43
C VAL A 199 0.28 -4.31 -16.02
N ALA A 200 -0.27 -3.17 -16.44
CA ALA A 200 0.52 -2.00 -16.82
C ALA A 200 1.04 -1.26 -15.58
N ILE A 201 2.36 -1.07 -15.53
CA ILE A 201 3.09 -0.38 -14.46
C ILE A 201 3.87 0.80 -15.06
N GLN A 202 3.74 1.97 -14.47
CA GLN A 202 4.57 3.14 -14.76
C GLN A 202 5.83 3.05 -13.89
N VAL A 203 7.01 3.00 -14.51
CA VAL A 203 8.30 3.00 -13.83
C VAL A 203 8.99 4.34 -14.08
N THR A 204 9.21 5.12 -13.02
CA THR A 204 9.82 6.44 -13.10
C THR A 204 11.11 6.47 -12.29
N THR A 205 12.22 6.88 -12.90
CA THR A 205 13.54 6.95 -12.23
C THR A 205 14.14 8.35 -12.36
N TRP A 206 14.65 8.91 -11.27
CA TRP A 206 15.30 10.22 -11.25
C TRP A 206 16.49 10.23 -10.28
N ASN A 207 17.15 11.38 -10.15
CA ASN A 207 18.15 11.62 -9.10
C ASN A 207 17.90 13.00 -8.49
N ASP A 208 18.05 13.12 -7.17
CA ASP A 208 18.07 14.38 -6.40
C ASP A 208 19.25 14.36 -5.40
N GLU A 209 19.35 15.31 -4.46
CA GLU A 209 20.44 15.34 -3.48
C GLU A 209 20.59 14.03 -2.68
N ARG A 210 19.48 13.34 -2.41
CA ARG A 210 19.45 12.06 -1.68
C ARG A 210 20.04 10.90 -2.48
N GLY A 211 20.28 11.09 -3.78
CA GLY A 211 20.86 10.11 -4.70
C GLY A 211 19.87 9.71 -5.79
N ARG A 212 19.90 8.44 -6.18
CA ARG A 212 19.00 7.85 -7.17
C ARG A 212 17.70 7.39 -6.51
N HIS A 213 16.61 7.58 -7.26
CA HIS A 213 15.25 7.19 -6.88
C HIS A 213 14.60 6.37 -7.98
N VAL A 214 13.75 5.43 -7.59
CA VAL A 214 12.88 4.66 -8.48
C VAL A 214 11.49 4.57 -7.86
N SER A 215 10.47 4.88 -8.65
CA SER A 215 9.07 4.62 -8.35
C SER A 215 8.50 3.60 -9.34
N ALA A 216 7.64 2.70 -8.85
CA ALA A 216 6.78 1.85 -9.65
C ALA A 216 5.32 2.08 -9.25
N SER A 217 4.51 2.58 -10.18
CA SER A 217 3.14 3.01 -9.96
C SER A 217 2.16 2.14 -10.77
N ARG A 218 1.06 1.73 -10.15
CA ARG A 218 -0.05 0.99 -10.76
C ARG A 218 -1.35 1.78 -10.60
N ALA A 219 -2.03 2.02 -11.72
CA ALA A 219 -3.35 2.65 -11.72
C ALA A 219 -4.38 1.79 -10.98
N LEU A 220 -5.21 2.42 -10.14
CA LEU A 220 -6.33 1.81 -9.43
C LEU A 220 -7.63 2.60 -9.74
N ALA A 221 -8.80 1.98 -9.59
CA ALA A 221 -10.05 2.70 -9.76
C ALA A 221 -10.24 3.72 -8.62
N GLY A 222 -10.11 5.02 -8.96
CA GLY A 222 -10.17 6.16 -8.03
C GLY A 222 -8.84 6.50 -7.34
N GLY A 223 -7.70 5.96 -7.81
CA GLY A 223 -6.40 6.21 -7.16
C GLY A 223 -5.23 5.42 -7.77
N ALA A 224 -4.19 5.15 -6.98
CA ALA A 224 -3.00 4.41 -7.41
C ALA A 224 -2.30 3.67 -6.27
N LEU A 225 -1.66 2.55 -6.59
CA LEU A 225 -0.61 1.94 -5.77
C LEU A 225 0.75 2.48 -6.25
N ILE A 226 1.58 2.99 -5.35
CA ILE A 226 2.90 3.55 -5.65
C ILE A 226 3.93 2.91 -4.71
N LEU A 227 4.99 2.33 -5.26
CA LEU A 227 6.13 1.82 -4.50
C LEU A 227 7.37 2.66 -4.80
N SER A 228 8.16 3.05 -3.79
CA SER A 228 9.44 3.75 -3.97
C SER A 228 10.62 2.93 -3.47
N ALA A 229 11.78 3.11 -4.10
CA ALA A 229 13.08 2.83 -3.48
C ALA A 229 14.04 3.99 -3.72
N ASP A 230 14.65 4.42 -2.62
CA ASP A 230 15.31 5.71 -2.50
C ASP A 230 16.70 5.50 -1.89
N GLN A 231 17.77 5.99 -2.54
CA GLN A 231 19.13 5.79 -2.03
C GLN A 231 19.38 6.46 -0.68
N GLY A 232 18.72 7.58 -0.40
CA GLY A 232 18.87 8.36 0.82
C GLY A 232 17.54 8.90 1.31
N LEU A 233 17.53 9.39 2.54
CA LEU A 233 16.35 9.94 3.22
C LEU A 233 16.29 11.46 3.04
N GLY A 234 15.10 12.02 2.95
CA GLY A 234 14.87 13.46 3.01
C GLY A 234 15.15 14.05 4.39
N THR A 235 15.48 15.35 4.42
CA THR A 235 15.69 16.13 5.65
C THR A 235 14.46 16.14 6.55
N ASP A 236 13.28 16.06 5.93
CA ASP A 236 11.99 16.08 6.61
C ASP A 236 11.52 14.66 6.97
N GLU A 237 12.10 13.63 6.32
CA GLU A 237 11.85 12.20 6.56
C GLU A 237 12.70 11.66 7.73
N SER A 238 13.78 12.36 8.12
CA SER A 238 14.46 12.11 9.40
C SER A 238 13.62 12.63 10.57
N GLN A 239 12.70 11.77 11.04
CA GLN A 239 11.67 12.14 12.02
C GLN A 239 12.22 12.74 13.32
N THR A 240 11.42 13.61 13.93
CA THR A 240 11.47 13.89 15.36
C THR A 240 11.33 12.56 16.14
N PRO A 241 12.32 12.15 16.95
CA PRO A 241 12.25 10.89 17.67
C PRO A 241 11.29 10.97 18.85
N LEU A 242 10.72 9.81 19.20
CA LEU A 242 9.67 9.66 20.21
C LEU A 242 10.10 10.00 21.64
N ASP A 243 11.40 10.22 21.89
CA ASP A 243 11.95 10.65 23.18
C ASP A 243 12.15 12.18 23.30
N GLY A 244 11.80 12.95 22.27
CA GLY A 244 11.93 14.40 22.23
C GLY A 244 13.37 14.92 22.10
N ARG A 245 14.39 14.05 22.05
CA ARG A 245 15.78 14.47 21.86
C ARG A 245 16.04 14.73 20.38
N ARG A 246 16.13 16.00 19.98
CA ARG A 246 16.53 16.38 18.62
C ARG A 246 17.72 15.51 18.17
N PRO A 247 17.63 14.76 17.05
CA PRO A 247 18.79 14.11 16.48
C PRO A 247 19.79 15.21 16.15
N GLY A 248 21.05 15.07 16.61
CA GLY A 248 22.09 15.96 16.12
C GLY A 248 22.14 15.88 14.60
N ASN A 249 22.23 17.03 13.90
CA ASN A 249 21.93 17.25 12.48
C ASN A 249 22.78 16.47 11.43
N ARG A 250 23.32 15.30 11.79
CA ARG A 250 23.97 14.35 10.89
C ARG A 250 22.89 13.64 10.06
N VAL A 251 22.53 14.27 8.94
CA VAL A 251 21.97 13.58 7.77
C VAL A 251 22.81 12.32 7.55
N LYS A 252 22.17 11.14 7.59
CA LYS A 252 22.90 9.89 7.39
C LYS A 252 23.39 9.81 5.94
N PRO A 253 24.55 9.17 5.68
CA PRO A 253 24.97 8.90 4.31
C PRO A 253 23.88 8.13 3.56
N ARG A 254 23.73 8.39 2.27
CA ARG A 254 22.90 7.56 1.38
C ARG A 254 23.57 6.20 1.14
N LEU A 255 22.78 5.21 0.76
CA LEU A 255 23.27 3.94 0.22
C LEU A 255 24.09 4.17 -1.05
N ALA A 256 25.19 3.42 -1.21
CA ALA A 256 26.05 3.50 -2.39
C ALA A 256 25.34 3.05 -3.69
N THR A 257 24.41 2.10 -3.58
CA THR A 257 23.53 1.63 -4.67
C THR A 257 22.08 1.66 -4.18
N LEU A 258 21.12 1.66 -5.12
CA LEU A 258 19.73 1.37 -4.75
C LEU A 258 19.64 -0.02 -4.08
N PRO A 259 18.73 -0.21 -3.11
CA PRO A 259 18.52 -1.52 -2.50
C PRO A 259 17.86 -2.50 -3.49
N VAL A 260 16.92 -2.04 -4.32
CA VAL A 260 16.16 -2.88 -5.26
C VAL A 260 16.18 -2.30 -6.67
N THR A 261 15.99 -3.16 -7.67
CA THR A 261 15.93 -2.75 -9.09
C THR A 261 14.54 -2.26 -9.49
N ALA A 262 14.48 -1.56 -10.62
CA ALA A 262 13.22 -1.15 -11.23
C ALA A 262 12.31 -2.35 -11.54
N ASP A 263 12.86 -3.44 -12.05
CA ASP A 263 12.11 -4.64 -12.41
C ASP A 263 11.57 -5.38 -11.17
N GLN A 264 12.30 -5.33 -10.05
CA GLN A 264 11.85 -5.85 -8.75
C GLN A 264 10.66 -5.04 -8.21
N LEU A 265 10.73 -3.71 -8.25
CA LEU A 265 9.61 -2.84 -7.86
C LEU A 265 8.40 -2.99 -8.80
N ALA A 266 8.63 -3.11 -10.11
CA ALA A 266 7.55 -3.29 -11.08
C ALA A 266 6.81 -4.62 -10.89
N LYS A 267 7.56 -5.71 -10.65
CA LYS A 267 6.98 -7.02 -10.27
C LYS A 267 6.18 -6.94 -8.98
N LEU A 268 6.69 -6.23 -7.97
CA LEU A 268 5.95 -6.11 -6.71
C LEU A 268 4.69 -5.22 -6.86
N ALA A 269 4.73 -4.16 -7.65
CA ALA A 269 3.56 -3.34 -7.96
C ALA A 269 2.48 -4.11 -8.76
N ALA A 270 2.89 -5.06 -9.61
CA ALA A 270 1.99 -5.94 -10.34
C ALA A 270 1.37 -7.06 -9.48
N ASN A 271 2.06 -7.51 -8.41
CA ASN A 271 1.57 -8.56 -7.52
C ASN A 271 0.15 -8.22 -6.97
N PRO A 272 -0.88 -9.05 -7.21
CA PRO A 272 -2.21 -8.83 -6.65
C PRO A 272 -2.22 -8.77 -5.12
N ASP A 273 -1.28 -9.42 -4.43
CA ASP A 273 -1.19 -9.47 -2.97
C ASP A 273 -0.94 -8.10 -2.33
N MET A 274 -0.47 -7.11 -3.08
CA MET A 274 -0.41 -5.71 -2.62
C MET A 274 -1.78 -5.05 -2.45
N LEU A 275 -2.83 -5.69 -3.00
CA LEU A 275 -4.20 -5.18 -3.12
C LEU A 275 -5.27 -6.15 -2.58
N GLN A 276 -4.90 -7.36 -2.17
CA GLN A 276 -5.85 -8.37 -1.66
C GLN A 276 -6.39 -8.02 -0.27
N PHE A 277 -7.58 -8.51 0.02
CA PHE A 277 -8.27 -8.41 1.30
C PHE A 277 -8.56 -9.85 1.78
N PRO A 278 -8.21 -10.23 3.02
CA PRO A 278 -8.73 -11.44 3.66
C PRO A 278 -10.18 -11.27 4.13
#